data_AF-A0A971BNN3-F1
#
_entry.id   AF-A0A971BNN3-F1
#
_cell.length_a   1.000
_cell.length_b   1.000
_cell.length_c   1.000
_cell.angle_alpha   90.00
_cell.angle_beta   90.00
_cell.angle_gamma   90.00
#
_symmetry.space_group_name_H-M   'P 1'
#
loop_
_entity.id
_entity.type
_entity.pdbx_description
1 polymer ?
#
loop_
_entity_poly.entity_id
_entity_poly.type
_entity_poly.pdbx_seq_one_letter_code
_entity_poly.pdbx_strand_id
1 'polypeptide(L)'
;MINPSDSGVKLFANVFTVTNFSAEPFTARIWLNANLPTIGKMATKVSPSNTSIQPLPQPKINLKYEESTTLFPTGGVNVFNREVPPFSTIVGEEDGKYIFSPGGSFALFLEKTSSGLTTARIAFGWWEEKL
;
A
#
# COMPACT_ATOMS: atom_id res chain seq x y z
N MET A 1 3.68 1.35 -0.58
CA MET A 1 4.20 2.40 -1.49
C MET A 1 5.27 3.19 -0.76
N ILE A 2 6.45 3.31 -1.34
CA ILE A 2 7.58 4.04 -0.77
C ILE A 2 7.98 5.14 -1.74
N ASN A 3 8.06 6.39 -1.27
CA ASN A 3 8.58 7.50 -2.04
C ASN A 3 10.10 7.58 -1.84
N PRO A 4 10.94 7.24 -2.84
CA PRO A 4 12.39 7.34 -2.68
C PRO A 4 12.84 8.77 -2.35
N SER A 5 13.93 8.91 -1.59
CA SER A 5 14.43 10.23 -1.16
C SER A 5 14.86 11.14 -2.31
N ASP A 6 15.17 10.57 -3.47
CA ASP A 6 15.63 11.24 -4.70
C ASP A 6 14.54 11.32 -5.79
N SER A 7 13.29 10.98 -5.48
CA SER A 7 12.22 10.91 -6.49
C SER A 7 11.88 12.26 -7.13
N GLY A 8 12.06 13.37 -6.41
CA GLY A 8 11.67 14.70 -6.84
C GLY A 8 10.15 14.85 -7.05
N VAL A 9 9.34 14.00 -6.42
CA VAL A 9 7.86 14.07 -6.45
C VAL A 9 7.28 13.88 -5.06
N LYS A 10 6.07 14.40 -4.84
CA LYS A 10 5.18 14.00 -3.75
C LYS A 10 4.32 12.82 -4.21
N LEU A 11 4.13 11.86 -3.32
CA LEU A 11 3.17 10.77 -3.48
C LEU A 11 1.85 11.16 -2.83
N PHE A 12 0.76 11.07 -3.58
CA PHE A 12 -0.60 11.24 -3.05
C PHE A 12 -1.32 9.90 -3.11
N ALA A 13 -1.58 9.30 -1.94
CA ALA A 13 -2.36 8.07 -1.89
C ALA A 13 -3.85 8.40 -2.16
N ASN A 14 -4.44 7.74 -3.16
CA ASN A 14 -5.81 8.01 -3.58
C ASN A 14 -6.77 6.93 -3.11
N VAL A 15 -6.49 5.68 -3.46
CA VAL A 15 -7.37 4.55 -3.16
C VAL A 15 -6.54 3.32 -2.86
N PHE A 16 -7.03 2.47 -1.98
CA PHE A 16 -6.55 1.10 -1.88
C PHE A 16 -7.71 0.13 -1.84
N THR A 17 -7.47 -1.10 -2.27
CA THR A 17 -8.39 -2.20 -2.06
C THR A 17 -7.68 -3.35 -1.38
N VAL A 18 -8.44 -4.07 -0.55
CA VAL A 18 -7.99 -5.32 0.05
C VAL A 18 -9.08 -6.36 -0.16
N THR A 19 -8.76 -7.38 -0.96
CA THR A 19 -9.62 -8.53 -1.19
C THR A 19 -9.17 -9.68 -0.29
N ASN A 20 -10.10 -10.22 0.50
CA ASN A 20 -9.93 -11.43 1.29
C ASN A 20 -10.50 -12.62 0.51
N PHE A 21 -9.67 -13.62 0.21
CA PHE A 21 -10.10 -14.85 -0.46
C PHE A 21 -10.35 -16.02 0.51
N SER A 22 -10.27 -15.78 1.82
CA SER A 22 -10.43 -16.80 2.85
C SER A 22 -11.79 -16.72 3.54
N ALA A 23 -12.13 -17.81 4.23
CA ALA A 23 -13.34 -17.92 5.04
C ALA A 23 -13.25 -17.20 6.39
N GLU A 24 -12.08 -16.68 6.76
CA GLU A 24 -11.84 -16.01 8.02
C GLU A 24 -11.59 -14.51 7.79
N PRO A 25 -12.08 -13.63 8.67
CA PRO A 25 -11.75 -12.22 8.60
C PRO A 25 -10.29 -11.97 8.99
N PHE A 26 -9.75 -10.84 8.54
CA PHE A 26 -8.47 -10.32 9.01
C PHE A 26 -8.49 -8.79 9.06
N THR A 27 -7.58 -8.21 9.82
CA THR A 27 -7.43 -6.77 9.97
C THR A 27 -6.41 -6.23 8.95
N ALA A 28 -6.80 -5.22 8.19
CA ALA A 28 -5.88 -4.38 7.43
C ALA A 28 -5.52 -3.13 8.25
N ARG A 29 -4.26 -2.99 8.65
CA ARG A 29 -3.74 -1.81 9.36
C ARG A 29 -3.11 -0.84 8.37
N ILE A 30 -3.49 0.43 8.46
CA ILE A 30 -3.02 1.50 7.59
C ILE A 30 -1.90 2.27 8.28
N TRP A 31 -0.70 2.21 7.72
CA TRP A 31 0.50 2.81 8.28
C TRP A 31 1.04 3.96 7.42
N LEU A 32 1.39 5.06 8.08
CA LEU A 32 2.08 6.20 7.49
C LEU A 32 3.50 6.26 8.01
N ASN A 33 4.48 6.37 7.11
CA ASN A 33 5.91 6.54 7.40
C ASN A 33 6.48 5.50 8.38
N ALA A 34 5.97 4.27 8.32
CA ALA A 34 6.47 3.17 9.14
C ALA A 34 7.75 2.57 8.54
N ASN A 35 8.62 2.10 9.42
CA ASN A 35 9.71 1.20 9.07
C ASN A 35 9.13 -0.19 8.87
N LEU A 36 9.14 -0.63 7.61
CA LEU A 36 8.68 -1.97 7.25
C LEU A 36 9.75 -3.00 7.62
N PRO A 37 9.35 -4.17 8.14
CA PRO A 37 10.27 -5.16 8.68
C PRO A 37 11.17 -5.81 7.62
N THR A 38 10.78 -5.76 6.35
CA THR A 38 11.59 -6.24 5.23
C THR A 38 11.71 -5.17 4.14
N ILE A 39 12.76 -5.26 3.33
CA ILE A 39 12.93 -4.40 2.14
C ILE A 39 11.81 -4.67 1.11
N GLY A 40 11.21 -5.86 1.15
CA GLY A 40 10.14 -6.32 0.26
C GLY A 40 10.61 -6.58 -1.18
N LYS A 41 9.77 -7.24 -1.96
CA LYS A 41 9.92 -7.44 -3.41
C LYS A 41 9.27 -6.27 -4.14
N MET A 42 9.87 -5.83 -5.25
CA MET A 42 9.25 -4.85 -6.15
C MET A 42 8.04 -5.48 -6.85
N ALA A 43 6.91 -4.75 -6.87
CA ALA A 43 5.76 -5.15 -7.65
C ALA A 43 6.01 -4.88 -9.14
N THR A 44 5.70 -5.87 -9.98
CA THR A 44 5.84 -5.76 -11.44
C THR A 44 4.53 -5.38 -12.13
N LYS A 45 3.40 -5.53 -11.45
CA LYS A 45 2.06 -5.21 -11.96
C LYS A 45 1.70 -3.77 -11.63
N VAL A 46 2.31 -2.84 -12.36
CA VAL A 46 2.04 -1.40 -12.25
C VAL A 46 1.71 -0.86 -13.64
N SER A 47 0.67 -0.06 -13.74
CA SER A 47 0.23 0.53 -15.01
C SER A 47 -0.30 1.95 -14.75
N PRO A 48 0.03 2.93 -15.60
CA PRO A 48 -0.58 4.24 -15.53
C PRO A 48 -2.05 4.16 -15.93
N SER A 49 -2.93 4.77 -15.13
CA SER A 49 -4.37 4.82 -15.43
C SER A 49 -4.71 5.84 -16.51
N ASN A 50 -3.92 6.90 -16.65
CA ASN A 50 -4.07 7.87 -17.74
C ASN A 50 -3.25 7.42 -18.96
N THR A 51 -3.91 6.70 -19.86
CA THR A 51 -3.31 6.19 -21.09
C THR A 51 -3.30 7.21 -22.23
N SER A 52 -3.77 8.45 -22.03
CA SER A 52 -3.74 9.49 -23.05
C SER A 52 -2.39 10.22 -23.13
N ILE A 53 -1.48 9.99 -22.18
CA ILE A 53 -0.16 10.62 -22.12
C ILE A 53 0.84 9.80 -22.92
N GLN A 54 1.64 10.46 -23.77
CA GLN A 54 2.67 9.81 -24.58
C GLN A 54 4.04 10.51 -24.42
N PRO A 55 5.12 9.78 -24.06
CA PRO A 55 5.14 8.36 -23.67
C PRO A 55 4.35 8.10 -22.39
N LEU A 56 3.91 6.85 -22.18
CA LEU A 56 3.24 6.46 -20.94
C LEU A 56 4.14 6.78 -19.73
N PRO A 57 3.60 7.45 -18.69
CA PRO A 57 4.40 7.84 -17.55
C PRO A 57 4.90 6.60 -16.80
N GLN A 58 6.15 6.66 -16.35
CA GLN A 58 6.76 5.67 -15.48
C GLN A 58 6.66 6.17 -14.03
N PRO A 59 6.18 5.34 -13.09
CA PRO A 59 6.06 5.75 -11.69
C PRO A 59 7.45 5.96 -11.08
N LYS A 60 7.62 7.04 -10.31
CA LYS A 60 8.83 7.24 -9.48
C LYS A 60 8.71 6.60 -8.11
N ILE A 61 7.50 6.22 -7.72
CA ILE A 61 7.21 5.57 -6.45
C ILE A 61 7.47 4.08 -6.53
N ASN A 62 8.12 3.55 -5.48
CA ASN A 62 8.38 2.13 -5.37
C ASN A 62 7.19 1.41 -4.73
N LEU A 63 6.46 0.64 -5.53
CA LEU A 63 5.47 -0.30 -5.00
C LEU A 63 6.18 -1.60 -4.62
N LYS A 64 6.17 -1.92 -3.32
CA LYS A 64 6.79 -3.12 -2.75
C LYS A 64 5.79 -3.92 -1.94
N TYR A 65 6.02 -5.23 -1.85
CA TYR A 65 5.23 -6.14 -1.05
C TYR A 65 6.10 -7.22 -0.39
N GLU A 66 5.57 -7.80 0.67
CA GLU A 66 6.09 -9.03 1.29
C GLU A 66 4.96 -10.05 1.32
N GLU A 67 5.27 -11.33 1.12
CA GLU A 67 4.24 -12.38 1.09
C GLU A 67 3.71 -12.69 2.50
N SER A 68 4.61 -12.76 3.48
CA SER A 68 4.25 -12.93 4.89
C SER A 68 5.40 -12.52 5.80
N THR A 69 5.08 -12.13 7.03
CA THR A 69 6.05 -11.81 8.07
C THR A 69 5.41 -11.99 9.44
N THR A 70 6.24 -12.29 10.46
CA THR A 70 5.85 -12.30 11.87
C THR A 70 6.24 -11.01 12.59
N LEU A 71 7.01 -10.14 11.93
CA LEU A 71 7.45 -8.87 12.48
C LEU A 71 6.44 -7.77 12.14
N PHE A 72 6.18 -6.90 13.11
CA PHE A 72 5.29 -5.75 12.93
C PHE A 72 6.05 -4.53 12.41
N PRO A 73 5.38 -3.62 11.66
CA PRO A 73 5.93 -2.31 11.36
C PRO A 73 6.27 -1.55 12.65
N THR A 74 7.35 -0.78 12.62
CA THR A 74 7.80 0.05 13.74
C THR A 74 8.02 1.48 13.29
N GLY A 75 8.02 2.43 14.23
CA GLY A 75 8.02 3.85 13.88
C GLY A 75 6.78 4.25 13.06
N GLY A 76 6.77 5.48 12.54
CA GLY A 76 5.61 6.02 11.84
C GLY A 76 4.35 6.05 12.71
N VAL A 77 3.19 6.00 12.07
CA VAL A 77 1.88 6.01 12.74
C VAL A 77 0.95 5.00 12.08
N ASN A 78 0.34 4.11 12.88
CA ASN A 78 -0.85 3.37 12.46
C ASN A 78 -2.06 4.28 12.64
N VAL A 79 -2.58 4.82 11.54
CA VAL A 79 -3.63 5.84 11.60
C VAL A 79 -5.03 5.24 11.70
N PHE A 80 -5.23 4.03 11.18
CA PHE A 80 -6.54 3.38 11.23
C PHE A 80 -6.44 1.88 10.93
N ASN A 81 -7.43 1.12 11.40
CA ASN A 81 -7.58 -0.32 11.12
C ASN A 81 -8.92 -0.56 10.38
N ARG A 82 -8.93 -1.49 9.42
CA ARG A 82 -10.14 -1.95 8.74
C ARG A 82 -10.25 -3.46 8.87
N GLU A 83 -11.39 -3.95 9.34
CA GLU A 83 -11.70 -5.37 9.26
C GLU A 83 -12.07 -5.74 7.82
N VAL A 84 -11.51 -6.83 7.31
CA VAL A 84 -11.76 -7.35 5.96
C VAL A 84 -12.57 -8.64 6.07
N PRO A 85 -13.88 -8.61 5.82
CA PRO A 85 -14.74 -9.78 5.95
C PRO A 85 -14.32 -10.93 5.01
N PRO A 86 -14.69 -12.18 5.34
CA PRO A 86 -14.49 -13.33 4.46
C PRO A 86 -15.02 -13.08 3.03
N PHE A 87 -14.29 -13.56 2.03
CA PHE A 87 -14.68 -13.52 0.61
C PHE A 87 -15.17 -12.16 0.11
N SER A 88 -14.61 -11.08 0.65
CA SER A 88 -15.03 -9.70 0.34
C SER A 88 -13.88 -8.84 -0.15
N THR A 89 -14.20 -7.69 -0.72
CA THR A 89 -13.24 -6.63 -1.01
C THR A 89 -13.67 -5.37 -0.29
N ILE A 90 -12.76 -4.82 0.52
CA ILE A 90 -12.92 -3.48 1.07
C ILE A 90 -12.20 -2.47 0.17
N VAL A 91 -12.72 -1.25 0.15
CA VAL A 91 -12.15 -0.12 -0.56
C VAL A 91 -11.92 1.00 0.45
N GLY A 92 -10.72 1.56 0.46
CA GLY A 92 -10.39 2.78 1.19
C GLY A 92 -10.14 3.91 0.22
N GLU A 93 -10.99 4.94 0.25
CA GLU A 93 -10.87 6.16 -0.55
C GLU A 93 -10.22 7.25 0.31
N GLU A 94 -8.96 7.51 0.04
CA GLU A 94 -8.16 8.50 0.73
C GLU A 94 -8.20 9.85 0.02
N ASP A 95 -8.63 9.92 -1.25
CA ASP A 95 -8.83 11.16 -2.02
C ASP A 95 -7.60 12.10 -2.01
N GLY A 96 -6.40 11.57 -1.82
CA GLY A 96 -5.17 12.36 -1.68
C GLY A 96 -4.93 12.98 -0.30
N LYS A 97 -5.70 12.62 0.72
CA LYS A 97 -5.53 13.10 2.10
C LYS A 97 -4.15 12.74 2.66
N TYR A 98 -3.60 11.58 2.26
CA TYR A 98 -2.26 11.17 2.65
C TYR A 98 -1.24 11.52 1.58
N ILE A 99 -0.37 12.47 1.92
CA ILE A 99 0.65 13.03 1.04
C ILE A 99 2.02 12.76 1.66
N PHE A 100 2.94 12.24 0.86
CA PHE A 100 4.26 11.84 1.30
C PHE A 100 5.33 12.51 0.45
N SER A 101 6.20 13.29 1.11
CA SER A 101 7.43 13.80 0.52
C SER A 101 8.41 12.67 0.18
N PRO A 102 9.48 12.95 -0.58
CA PRO A 102 10.60 12.01 -0.70
C PRO A 102 11.05 11.48 0.67
N GLY A 103 11.28 10.18 0.76
CA GLY A 103 11.57 9.44 1.99
C GLY A 103 10.33 8.92 2.75
N GLY A 104 9.13 9.39 2.41
CA GLY A 104 7.88 8.96 3.07
C GLY A 104 7.32 7.64 2.53
N SER A 105 6.38 7.04 3.27
CA SER A 105 5.78 5.76 2.90
C SER A 105 4.31 5.61 3.33
N PHE A 106 3.56 4.87 2.52
CA PHE A 106 2.20 4.39 2.82
C PHE A 106 2.19 2.86 2.77
N ALA A 107 1.72 2.21 3.82
CA ALA A 107 1.71 0.75 3.89
C ALA A 107 0.40 0.19 4.43
N LEU A 108 0.02 -0.97 3.89
CA LEU A 108 -1.02 -1.83 4.43
C LEU A 108 -0.35 -3.04 5.04
N PHE A 109 -0.64 -3.30 6.31
CA PHE A 109 -0.19 -4.49 7.02
C PHE A 109 -1.40 -5.36 7.34
N LEU A 110 -1.44 -6.56 6.75
CA LEU A 110 -2.53 -7.50 6.97
C LEU A 110 -2.17 -8.40 8.16
N GLU A 111 -3.06 -8.43 9.15
CA GLU A 111 -2.89 -9.19 10.37
C GLU A 111 -4.11 -10.07 10.58
N LYS A 112 -3.87 -11.33 10.93
CA LYS A 112 -4.92 -12.23 11.37
C LYS A 112 -4.56 -12.81 12.73
N THR A 113 -5.57 -13.10 13.53
CA THR A 113 -5.41 -13.71 14.86
C THR A 113 -5.31 -15.23 14.81
N SER A 114 -5.83 -15.85 13.75
CA SER A 114 -5.76 -17.30 13.55
C SER A 114 -4.38 -17.75 13.05
N SER A 115 -4.00 -19.00 13.36
CA SER A 115 -2.77 -19.60 12.86
C SER A 115 -2.85 -19.91 11.36
N GLY A 116 -1.69 -20.03 10.69
CA GLY A 116 -1.59 -20.35 9.26
C GLY A 116 -1.44 -19.15 8.34
N LEU A 117 -1.59 -19.34 7.03
CA LEU A 117 -1.54 -18.27 6.02
C LEU A 117 -2.93 -18.00 5.44
N THR A 118 -3.15 -16.78 4.94
CA THR A 118 -4.35 -16.42 4.18
C THR A 118 -3.94 -15.86 2.83
N THR A 119 -4.83 -15.95 1.84
CA THR A 119 -4.63 -15.32 0.55
C THR A 119 -5.42 -14.03 0.49
N ALA A 120 -4.72 -12.94 0.21
CA ALA A 120 -5.30 -11.64 0.00
C ALA A 120 -4.73 -11.01 -1.28
N ARG A 121 -5.46 -10.05 -1.84
CA ARG A 121 -4.96 -9.18 -2.90
C ARG A 121 -5.08 -7.74 -2.47
N ILE A 122 -4.00 -7.00 -2.66
CA ILE A 122 -3.94 -5.57 -2.40
C ILE A 122 -3.76 -4.86 -3.74
N ALA A 123 -4.50 -3.78 -3.96
CA ALA A 123 -4.25 -2.83 -5.04
C ALA A 123 -4.19 -1.41 -4.48
N PHE A 124 -3.41 -0.56 -5.15
CA PHE A 124 -3.28 0.86 -4.82
C PHE A 124 -3.54 1.70 -6.07
N GLY A 125 -4.14 2.87 -5.85
CA GLY A 125 -4.15 3.98 -6.79
C GLY A 125 -3.54 5.21 -6.12
N TRP A 126 -2.72 5.94 -6.87
CA TRP A 126 -2.04 7.14 -6.41
C TRP A 126 -1.79 8.09 -7.60
N TRP A 127 -1.36 9.30 -7.29
CA TRP A 127 -0.72 10.17 -8.28
C TRP A 127 0.56 10.78 -7.72
N GLU A 128 1.36 11.34 -8.62
CA GLU A 128 2.65 11.94 -8.34
C GLU A 128 2.61 13.41 -8.78
N GLU A 129 3.05 14.32 -7.92
CA GLU A 129 3.21 15.75 -8.24
C GLU A 129 4.69 16.12 -8.11
N LYS A 130 5.22 16.89 -9.06
CA LYS A 130 6.60 17.40 -8.94
C LYS A 130 6.72 18.32 -7.73
N LEU A 131 7.86 18.24 -7.05
CA LEU A 131 8.26 19.22 -6.05
C LEU A 131 8.55 20.59 -6.68
#